data_AF-A0AAV0DPL4-F1
#
_entry.id   AF-A0AAV0DPL4-F1
#
_cell.length_a   1.000
_cell.length_b   1.000
_cell.length_c   1.000
_cell.angle_alpha   90.00
_cell.angle_beta   90.00
_cell.angle_gamma   90.00
#
_symmetry.space_group_name_H-M   'P 1'
#
loop_
_entity.id
_entity.type
_entity.pdbx_description
1 polymer ?
#
loop_
_entity_poly.entity_id
_entity_poly.type
_entity_poly.pdbx_seq_one_letter_code
_entity_poly.pdbx_strand_id
1 'polypeptide(L)'
;MIITLDLVTEEYSHIPLPPLPSKEIIDMYLDAISGLLILSYSYFTSSGCHFDGWELQEYRVENPWTKLLSFRLYSFDSPKLVAYMKNKKQVILQREYGFFWVDIESNSVKQ
;
A
#
# COMPACT_ATOMS: atom_id res chain seq x y z
N MET A 1 4.45 -7.38 -10.87
CA MET A 1 5.22 -8.54 -10.39
C MET A 1 6.25 -8.05 -9.39
N ILE A 2 6.49 -8.76 -8.29
CA ILE A 2 7.53 -8.44 -7.30
C ILE A 2 8.58 -9.55 -7.35
N ILE A 3 9.83 -9.16 -7.59
CA ILE A 3 10.98 -10.07 -7.60
C ILE A 3 11.81 -9.78 -6.35
N THR A 4 12.22 -10.84 -5.67
CA THR A 4 13.17 -10.79 -4.56
C THR A 4 14.50 -11.40 -5.01
N LEU A 5 15.59 -10.81 -4.55
CA LEU A 5 16.95 -11.34 -4.71
C LEU A 5 17.54 -11.60 -3.33
N ASP A 6 17.91 -12.84 -3.05
CA ASP A 6 18.72 -13.16 -1.88
C ASP A 6 20.18 -12.80 -2.19
N LEU A 7 20.74 -11.82 -1.47
CA LEU A 7 22.10 -11.34 -1.72
C LEU A 7 23.20 -12.31 -1.25
N VAL A 8 22.85 -13.30 -0.43
CA VAL A 8 23.80 -14.31 0.08
C VAL A 8 23.87 -15.49 -0.89
N THR A 9 22.72 -15.94 -1.40
CA THR A 9 22.67 -17.10 -2.30
C THR A 9 22.66 -16.71 -3.78
N GLU A 10 22.46 -15.42 -4.09
CA GLU A 10 22.23 -14.89 -5.46
C GLU A 10 21.00 -15.51 -6.15
N GLU A 11 20.11 -16.15 -5.38
CA GLU A 11 18.89 -16.74 -5.90
C GLU A 11 17.77 -15.70 -6.00
N TYR A 12 17.04 -15.73 -7.11
CA TYR A 12 15.84 -14.93 -7.29
C TYR A 12 14.60 -15.77 -7.00
N SER A 13 13.57 -15.08 -6.52
CA SER A 13 12.24 -15.68 -6.30
C SER A 13 11.15 -14.63 -6.47
N HIS A 14 9.91 -15.09 -6.48
CA HIS A 14 8.75 -14.25 -6.75
C HIS A 14 7.88 -14.15 -5.51
N ILE A 15 7.40 -12.94 -5.23
CA ILE A 15 6.31 -12.72 -4.27
C ILE A 15 5.03 -12.51 -5.10
N PRO A 16 3.95 -13.27 -4.85
CA PRO A 16 2.67 -13.02 -5.51
C PRO A 16 2.18 -11.61 -5.18
N LEU A 17 1.44 -10.96 -6.08
CA LEU A 17 0.82 -9.67 -5.75
C LEU A 17 -0.34 -9.88 -4.76
N PRO A 18 -0.69 -8.88 -3.93
CA PRO A 18 -1.93 -8.92 -3.17
C PRO A 18 -3.15 -8.98 -4.12
N PRO A 19 -4.35 -9.29 -3.61
CA PRO A 19 -5.57 -9.28 -4.39
C PRO A 19 -5.74 -7.98 -5.17
N LEU A 20 -5.62 -8.05 -6.50
CA LEU A 20 -5.79 -6.90 -7.37
C LEU A 20 -7.27 -6.68 -7.67
N PRO A 21 -7.72 -5.42 -7.83
CA PRO A 21 -9.07 -5.14 -8.28
C PRO A 21 -9.26 -5.66 -9.71
N SER A 22 -10.49 -6.02 -10.07
CA SER A 22 -10.86 -6.31 -11.47
C SER A 22 -10.88 -5.07 -12.38
N LYS A 23 -10.47 -3.92 -11.83
CA LYS A 23 -10.48 -2.60 -12.44
C LYS A 23 -9.06 -2.16 -12.77
N GLU A 24 -8.95 -1.20 -13.67
CA GLU A 24 -7.68 -0.62 -14.07
C GLU A 24 -7.00 0.05 -12.86
N ILE A 25 -5.74 -0.35 -12.63
CA ILE A 25 -4.86 0.25 -11.63
C ILE A 25 -4.24 1.49 -12.26
N ILE A 26 -4.30 2.61 -11.54
CA ILE A 26 -3.76 3.90 -11.98
C ILE A 26 -2.28 3.95 -11.64
N ASP A 27 -1.98 3.83 -10.34
CA ASP A 27 -0.62 3.83 -9.82
C ASP A 27 -0.41 2.66 -8.86
N MET A 28 0.83 2.18 -8.79
CA MET A 28 1.27 1.13 -7.88
C MET A 28 2.66 1.47 -7.32
N TYR A 29 2.80 1.41 -6.00
CA TYR A 29 4.04 1.70 -5.28
C TYR A 29 4.42 0.53 -4.38
N LEU A 30 5.69 0.15 -4.41
CA LEU A 30 6.31 -0.79 -3.48
C LEU A 30 7.32 -0.01 -2.63
N ASP A 31 7.09 0.05 -1.33
CA ASP A 31 7.89 0.84 -0.40
C ASP A 31 8.29 0.01 0.83
N ALA A 32 9.48 0.31 1.38
CA ALA A 32 9.94 -0.23 2.66
C ALA A 32 9.78 0.84 3.75
N ILE A 33 8.83 0.66 4.65
CA ILE A 33 8.40 1.68 5.62
C ILE A 33 8.40 1.08 7.01
N SER A 34 9.19 1.65 7.91
CA SER A 34 9.33 1.18 9.30
C SER A 34 9.70 -0.31 9.41
N GLY A 35 10.50 -0.82 8.45
CA GLY A 35 10.91 -2.23 8.39
C GLY A 35 9.86 -3.18 7.78
N LEU A 36 8.75 -2.64 7.26
CA LEU A 36 7.70 -3.41 6.59
C LEU A 36 7.78 -3.20 5.08
N LEU A 37 7.54 -4.25 4.31
CA LEU A 37 7.33 -4.12 2.87
C LEU A 37 5.85 -3.86 2.61
N ILE A 38 5.55 -2.70 2.02
CA ILE A 38 4.19 -2.25 1.73
C ILE A 38 4.02 -2.13 0.23
N LEU A 39 2.97 -2.76 -0.31
CA LEU A 39 2.47 -2.48 -1.65
C LEU A 39 1.20 -1.64 -1.54
N SER A 40 1.18 -0.51 -2.23
CA SER A 40 -0.02 0.32 -2.34
C SER A 40 -0.39 0.55 -3.80
N TYR A 41 -1.68 0.70 -4.08
CA TYR A 41 -2.15 1.01 -5.41
C TYR A 41 -3.47 1.77 -5.37
N SER A 42 -3.72 2.52 -6.43
CA SER A 42 -4.97 3.26 -6.66
C SER A 42 -5.72 2.74 -7.88
N TYR A 43 -7.05 2.83 -7.86
CA TYR A 43 -7.90 2.33 -8.94
C TYR A 43 -9.27 3.01 -8.97
N PHE A 44 -9.90 3.06 -10.14
CA PHE A 44 -11.25 3.59 -10.28
C PHE A 44 -12.33 2.54 -10.05
N THR A 45 -13.38 2.96 -9.35
CA THR A 45 -14.66 2.26 -9.31
C THR A 45 -15.76 3.20 -9.80
N SER A 46 -16.98 2.68 -9.97
CA SER A 46 -18.17 3.51 -10.24
C SER A 46 -18.42 4.57 -9.16
N SER A 47 -17.81 4.42 -7.99
CA SER A 47 -17.98 5.30 -6.84
C SER A 47 -16.80 6.25 -6.61
N GLY A 48 -15.81 6.27 -7.51
CA GLY A 48 -14.64 7.16 -7.46
C GLY A 48 -13.30 6.43 -7.35
N CYS A 49 -12.24 7.20 -7.12
CA CYS A 49 -10.88 6.69 -6.95
C CYS A 49 -10.71 6.06 -5.57
N HIS A 50 -10.11 4.87 -5.51
CA HIS A 50 -9.84 4.14 -4.27
C HIS A 50 -8.34 3.93 -4.12
N PHE A 51 -7.89 3.87 -2.88
CA PHE A 51 -6.50 3.57 -2.54
C PHE A 51 -6.48 2.43 -1.54
N ASP A 52 -5.72 1.40 -1.87
CA ASP A 52 -5.49 0.23 -1.01
C ASP A 52 -4.00 0.14 -0.67
N GLY A 53 -3.71 -0.18 0.59
CA GLY A 53 -2.36 -0.48 1.06
C GLY A 53 -2.30 -1.86 1.70
N TRP A 54 -1.26 -2.61 1.38
CA TRP A 54 -1.06 -4.00 1.80
C TRP A 54 0.32 -4.17 2.41
N GLU A 55 0.40 -4.84 3.55
CA GLU A 55 1.64 -5.20 4.23
C GLU A 55 1.99 -6.66 3.93
N LEU A 56 3.25 -6.93 3.58
CA LEU A 56 3.78 -8.28 3.51
C LEU A 56 4.04 -8.79 4.94
N GLN A 57 3.31 -9.80 5.39
CA GLN A 57 3.47 -10.37 6.74
C GLN A 57 4.53 -11.47 6.79
N GLU A 58 4.41 -12.46 5.90
CA GLU A 58 5.26 -13.63 5.94
C GLU A 58 5.74 -13.98 4.53
N TYR A 59 7.03 -14.25 4.41
CA TYR A 59 7.65 -14.55 3.12
C TYR A 59 7.49 -16.05 2.80
N ARG A 60 7.21 -16.38 1.53
CA ARG A 60 7.05 -17.77 1.01
C ARG A 60 5.80 -18.53 1.48
N VAL A 61 4.73 -17.81 1.85
CA VAL A 61 3.38 -18.40 2.03
C VAL A 61 2.47 -18.07 0.85
N GLU A 62 1.40 -18.84 0.67
CA GLU A 62 0.50 -18.74 -0.50
C GLU A 62 -0.19 -17.38 -0.62
N ASN A 63 -0.61 -16.78 0.50
CA ASN A 63 -1.17 -15.43 0.55
C ASN A 63 -0.47 -14.59 1.63
N PRO A 64 0.68 -13.95 1.29
CA PRO A 64 1.53 -13.31 2.28
C PRO A 64 1.10 -11.88 2.64
N TRP A 65 0.03 -11.37 2.01
CA TRP A 65 -0.38 -9.97 2.13
C TRP A 65 -1.57 -9.80 3.06
N THR A 66 -1.48 -8.80 3.94
CA THR A 66 -2.60 -8.34 4.77
C THR A 66 -2.98 -6.92 4.39
N LYS A 67 -4.27 -6.66 4.19
CA LYS A 67 -4.76 -5.31 3.88
C LYS A 67 -4.55 -4.43 5.10
N LEU A 68 -3.72 -3.41 4.94
CA LEU A 68 -3.41 -2.44 5.98
C LEU A 68 -4.46 -1.33 6.03
N LEU A 69 -4.90 -0.86 4.86
CA LEU A 69 -5.83 0.26 4.75
C LEU A 69 -6.56 0.27 3.41
N SER A 70 -7.72 0.92 3.39
CA SER A 70 -8.52 1.15 2.20
C SER A 70 -9.38 2.39 2.37
N PHE A 71 -9.24 3.37 1.49
CA PHE A 71 -10.06 4.58 1.53
C PHE A 71 -10.35 5.13 0.14
N ARG A 72 -11.39 5.96 0.06
CA ARG A 72 -11.74 6.68 -1.16
C ARG A 72 -10.95 7.97 -1.24
N LEU A 73 -10.39 8.23 -2.41
CA LEU A 73 -9.77 9.49 -2.77
C LEU A 73 -10.81 10.41 -3.43
N TYR A 74 -10.91 11.65 -2.94
CA TYR A 74 -11.72 12.70 -3.57
C TYR A 74 -11.01 13.36 -4.77
N SER A 75 -9.83 12.87 -5.14
CA SER A 75 -8.99 13.39 -6.21
C SER A 75 -8.42 12.27 -7.06
N PHE A 76 -7.96 12.64 -8.26
CA PHE A 76 -7.27 11.75 -9.19
C PHE A 76 -5.79 11.54 -8.82
N ASP A 77 -5.21 12.39 -7.96
CA ASP A 77 -3.85 12.22 -7.45
C ASP A 77 -3.76 11.02 -6.49
N SER A 78 -2.92 10.05 -6.85
CA SER A 78 -2.61 8.85 -6.08
C SER A 78 -1.56 9.18 -5.02
N PRO A 79 -1.92 9.20 -3.73
CA PRO A 79 -0.94 9.53 -2.71
C PRO A 79 0.12 8.43 -2.58
N LYS A 80 1.34 8.82 -2.22
CA LYS A 80 2.39 7.89 -1.82
C LYS A 80 2.35 7.67 -0.31
N LEU A 81 2.46 6.44 0.15
CA LEU A 81 2.65 6.14 1.59
C LEU A 81 4.09 6.45 1.98
N VAL A 82 4.26 7.32 2.98
CA VAL A 82 5.60 7.76 3.43
C VAL A 82 5.93 7.35 4.85
N ALA A 83 4.92 7.14 5.70
CA ALA A 83 5.13 6.64 7.05
C ALA A 83 3.93 5.83 7.55
N TYR A 84 4.22 4.82 8.37
CA TYR A 84 3.22 4.06 9.11
C TYR A 84 3.58 4.06 10.61
N MET A 85 2.72 4.66 11.41
CA MET A 85 2.81 4.73 12.87
C MET A 85 1.93 3.63 13.49
N LYS A 86 2.47 2.42 13.57
CA LYS A 86 1.75 1.21 14.03
C LYS A 86 1.09 1.39 15.40
N ASN A 87 1.74 2.07 16.35
CA ASN A 87 1.22 2.32 17.70
C ASN A 87 -0.06 3.19 17.72
N LYS A 88 -0.17 4.13 16.77
CA LYS A 88 -1.33 5.03 16.63
C LYS A 88 -2.29 4.60 15.53
N LYS A 89 -1.96 3.52 14.80
CA LYS A 89 -2.67 3.06 13.60
C LYS A 89 -2.93 4.20 12.61
N GLN A 90 -1.91 5.00 12.39
CA GLN A 90 -1.94 6.16 11.51
C GLN A 90 -0.96 5.99 10.37
N VAL A 91 -1.36 6.38 9.17
CA VAL A 91 -0.46 6.50 8.02
C VAL A 91 -0.32 7.95 7.62
N ILE A 92 0.87 8.31 7.13
CA ILE A 92 1.13 9.58 6.49
C ILE A 92 1.24 9.32 4.99
N LEU A 93 0.48 10.10 4.25
CA LEU A 93 0.38 10.03 2.81
C LEU A 93 0.85 11.35 2.22
N GLN A 94 1.67 11.28 1.18
CA GLN A 94 2.14 12.43 0.42
C GLN A 94 1.32 12.57 -0.87
N ARG A 95 0.87 13.79 -1.14
CA ARG A 95 0.35 14.26 -2.44
C ARG A 95 1.32 15.24 -3.06
N GLU A 96 1.05 15.66 -4.28
CA GLU A 96 1.88 16.64 -5.01
C GLU A 96 2.26 17.88 -4.16
N TYR A 97 1.31 18.42 -3.37
CA TYR A 97 1.48 19.67 -2.63
C TYR A 97 1.45 19.54 -1.10
N GLY A 98 1.57 18.33 -0.53
CA GLY A 98 1.61 18.22 0.93
C GLY A 98 1.42 16.82 1.48
N PHE A 99 1.21 16.77 2.79
CA PHE A 99 1.01 15.53 3.55
C PHE A 99 -0.31 15.56 4.29
N PHE A 100 -0.93 14.41 4.43
CA PHE A 100 -2.09 14.22 5.28
C PHE A 100 -1.99 12.89 5.99
N TRP A 101 -2.59 12.81 7.17
CA TRP A 101 -2.65 11.60 7.97
C TRP A 101 -4.03 10.94 7.86
N VAL A 102 -4.04 9.61 7.80
CA VAL A 102 -5.26 8.81 7.86
C VAL A 102 -5.20 7.96 9.11
N ASP A 103 -6.26 8.03 9.89
CA ASP A 103 -6.51 7.15 11.02
C ASP A 103 -7.19 5.89 10.49
N ILE A 104 -6.48 4.76 10.55
CA ILE A 104 -6.90 3.51 9.90
C ILE A 104 -8.16 2.94 10.58
N GLU A 105 -8.31 3.09 11.90
CA GLU A 105 -9.46 2.54 12.62
C GLU A 105 -10.76 3.26 12.28
N SER A 106 -10.70 4.59 12.25
CA SER A 106 -11.88 5.42 11.95
C SER A 106 -12.09 5.66 10.45
N ASN A 107 -11.16 5.20 9.61
CA ASN A 107 -11.09 5.51 8.19
C ASN A 107 -11.29 7.01 7.89
N SER A 108 -10.73 7.86 8.76
CA SER A 108 -10.94 9.31 8.72
C SER A 108 -9.63 10.05 8.43
N VAL A 109 -9.74 11.07 7.59
CA VAL A 109 -8.66 12.03 7.37
C VAL A 109 -8.68 13.01 8.53
N LYS A 110 -7.56 13.16 9.23
CA LYS A 110 -7.36 14.25 10.18
C LYS A 110 -6.71 15.41 9.42
N GLN A 111 -7.04 16.66 9.75
CA GLN A 111 -6.33 17.85 9.25
C GLN A 111 -5.58 18.48 10.41
#